data_AF-K2ERQ0-F1
#
_entry.id   AF-K2ERQ0-F1
#
_cell.length_a   1.000
_cell.length_b   1.000
_cell.length_c   1.000
_cell.angle_alpha   90.00
_cell.angle_beta   90.00
_cell.angle_gamma   90.00
#
_symmetry.space_group_name_H-M   'P 1'
#
loop_
_entity.id
_entity.type
_entity.pdbx_description
1 polymer ?
#
loop_
_entity_poly.entity_id
_entity_poly.type
_entity_poly.pdbx_seq_one_letter_code
_entity_poly.pdbx_strand_id
1 'polypeptide(L)' 'MAVVAGGLLFQPLVGRILDFCWQGMIQDGVRVYSLHGYQMALVVLPICYFIAAVMSAFFIKETHCIAVWRK' A
#
# COMPACT_ATOMS: atom_id res chain seq x y z
N MET A 1 16.35 2.08 -2.85
CA MET A 1 16.01 2.68 -1.53
C MET A 1 14.51 2.85 -1.30
N ALA A 2 13.69 3.04 -2.34
CA ALA A 2 12.23 3.19 -2.22
C ALA A 2 11.52 2.03 -1.48
N VAL A 3 11.94 0.77 -1.67
CA VAL A 3 11.33 -0.39 -1.00
C VAL A 3 11.51 -0.36 0.52
N VAL A 4 12.69 0.06 1.01
CA VAL A 4 12.99 0.19 2.45
C VAL A 4 12.16 1.31 3.06
N ALA A 5 12.04 2.45 2.37
CA ALA A 5 11.18 3.55 2.80
C ALA A 5 9.69 3.14 2.82
N GLY A 6 9.26 2.32 1.86
CA GLY A 6 7.92 1.73 1.86
C GLY A 6 7.68 0.90 3.13
N GLY A 7 8.58 -0.02 3.47
CA GLY A 7 8.49 -0.81 4.71
C GLY A 7 8.38 0.07 5.96
N LEU A 8 9.24 1.10 6.07
CA LEU A 8 9.24 2.05 7.18
C LEU A 8 7.90 2.81 7.32
N LEU A 9 7.25 3.16 6.20
CA LEU A 9 5.99 3.92 6.20
C LEU A 9 4.77 3.02 6.41
N PHE A 10 4.70 1.90 5.69
CA PHE A 10 3.55 1.00 5.73
C PHE A 10 3.43 0.26 7.06
N GLN A 11 4.55 -0.11 7.67
CA GLN A 11 4.54 -0.85 8.93
C GLN A 11 3.81 -0.11 10.08
N PRO A 12 4.11 1.16 10.41
CA PRO A 12 3.35 1.92 11.41
C PRO A 12 1.95 2.34 10.92
N LEU A 13 1.77 2.59 9.63
CA LEU A 13 0.49 3.02 9.08
C LEU A 13 -0.56 1.91 9.13
N VAL A 14 -0.21 0.70 8.70
CA VAL A 14 -1.06 -0.50 8.81
C VAL A 14 -1.32 -0.82 10.29
N GLY A 15 -0.31 -0.75 11.15
CA GLY A 15 -0.47 -0.95 12.60
C GLY A 15 -1.45 0.02 13.25
N ARG A 16 -1.38 1.33 12.90
CA ARG A 16 -2.33 2.35 13.37
C ARG A 16 -3.76 2.03 12.94
N ILE A 17 -3.98 1.64 11.67
CA ILE A 17 -5.32 1.32 11.16
C ILE A 17 -5.88 0.07 11.85
N LEU A 18 -5.02 -0.93 12.07
CA LEU A 18 -5.41 -2.14 12.78
C LEU A 18 -5.82 -1.84 14.23
N ASP A 19 -5.09 -0.96 14.91
CA ASP A 19 -5.42 -0.47 16.25
C ASP A 19 -6.70 0.39 16.28
N PHE A 20 -7.01 1.16 15.23
CA PHE A 20 -8.29 1.87 15.12
C PHE A 20 -9.47 0.93 14.90
N CYS A 21 -9.28 -0.16 14.14
CA CYS A 21 -10.33 -1.15 13.91
C CYS A 21 -10.43 -2.18 15.05
N TRP A 22 -9.53 -2.09 16.03
CA TRP A 22 -9.53 -2.97 17.17
C TRP A 22 -10.69 -2.66 18.12
N GLN A 23 -11.53 -3.66 18.35
CA GLN A 23 -12.77 -3.52 19.12
C GLN A 23 -12.58 -3.81 20.62
N GLY A 24 -11.33 -3.78 21.12
CA GLY A 24 -11.00 -4.09 22.51
C GLY A 24 -11.01 -5.59 22.85
N MET A 25 -11.11 -6.47 21.86
CA MET A 25 -10.99 -7.91 22.08
C MET A 25 -9.54 -8.30 22.37
N ILE A 26 -9.31 -8.82 23.58
CA ILE A 26 -8.05 -9.38 24.03
C ILE A 26 -8.30 -10.83 24.39
N GLN A 27 -7.56 -11.74 23.79
CA GLN A 27 -7.59 -13.16 24.14
C GLN A 27 -6.17 -13.57 24.53
N ASP A 28 -6.02 -14.19 25.70
CA ASP A 28 -4.73 -14.64 26.23
C ASP A 28 -3.64 -13.56 26.28
N GLY A 29 -4.04 -12.30 26.52
CA GLY A 29 -3.12 -11.15 26.57
C GLY A 29 -2.70 -10.60 25.19
N VAL A 30 -3.22 -11.17 24.09
CA VAL A 30 -2.94 -10.73 22.72
C VAL A 30 -4.15 -10.01 22.13
N ARG A 31 -3.91 -8.91 21.39
CA ARG A 31 -4.97 -8.20 20.67
C ARG A 31 -5.50 -9.08 19.55
N VAL A 32 -6.77 -9.44 19.62
CA VAL A 32 -7.45 -10.18 18.56
C VAL A 32 -8.08 -9.19 17.61
N TYR A 33 -7.61 -9.19 16.37
CA TYR A 33 -8.15 -8.38 15.30
C TYR A 33 -9.18 -9.17 14.50
N SER A 34 -10.33 -8.55 14.22
CA SER A 34 -11.36 -9.18 13.40
C SER A 34 -10.93 -9.24 11.93
N LEU A 35 -11.54 -10.14 11.16
CA LEU A 35 -11.31 -10.24 9.71
C LEU A 35 -11.55 -8.90 8.99
N HIS A 36 -12.57 -8.17 9.42
CA HIS A 36 -12.89 -6.84 8.89
C HIS A 36 -11.76 -5.84 9.15
N GLY A 37 -11.14 -5.88 10.34
CA GLY A 37 -10.00 -5.02 10.66
C GLY A 37 -8.79 -5.26 9.77
N TYR A 38 -8.48 -6.53 9.47
CA TYR A 38 -7.42 -6.87 8.53
C TYR A 38 -7.73 -6.42 7.10
N GLN A 39 -8.96 -6.62 6.63
CA GLN A 39 -9.38 -6.17 5.31
C GLN A 39 -9.24 -4.66 5.18
N MET A 40 -9.71 -3.89 6.17
CA MET A 40 -9.60 -2.44 6.17
C MET A 40 -8.14 -1.96 6.24
N ALA A 41 -7.29 -2.61 7.03
CA ALA A 41 -5.88 -2.26 7.13
C ALA A 41 -5.10 -2.54 5.83
N LEU A 42 -5.44 -3.63 5.12
CA LEU A 42 -4.76 -4.01 3.87
C LEU A 42 -5.24 -3.22 2.64
N VAL A 43 -6.41 -2.60 2.67
CA VAL A 43 -6.94 -1.73 1.59
C VAL A 43 -6.03 -0.53 1.29
N VAL A 44 -5.16 -0.14 2.23
CA VAL A 44 -4.11 0.87 1.99
C VAL A 44 -3.19 0.50 0.82
N LEU A 45 -2.89 -0.79 0.63
CA LEU A 45 -1.99 -1.25 -0.43
C LEU A 45 -2.56 -0.95 -1.83
N PRO A 46 -3.76 -1.43 -2.20
CA PRO A 46 -4.32 -1.13 -3.52
C PRO A 46 -4.55 0.37 -3.73
N ILE A 47 -4.88 1.13 -2.67
CA ILE A 47 -4.99 2.60 -2.78
C ILE A 47 -3.65 3.23 -3.15
N CYS A 48 -2.55 2.81 -2.51
CA CYS A 48 -1.22 3.33 -2.83
C CYS A 48 -0.80 2.99 -4.26
N TYR A 49 -1.05 1.75 -4.71
CA TYR A 49 -0.80 1.36 -6.10
C TYR A 49 -1.65 2.15 -7.10
N PHE A 50 -2.91 2.41 -6.77
CA PHE A 50 -3.79 3.21 -7.61
C PHE A 50 -3.27 4.65 -7.76
N ILE A 51 -2.86 5.28 -6.66
CA ILE A 51 -2.23 6.62 -6.70
C ILE A 51 -0.96 6.58 -7.54
N ALA A 52 -0.10 5.58 -7.34
CA ALA A 52 1.12 5.43 -8.13
C ALA A 52 0.82 5.25 -9.63
N ALA A 53 -0.20 4.46 -9.99
CA ALA A 53 -0.64 4.25 -11.36
C ALA A 53 -1.14 5.56 -12.00
N VAL A 54 -2.00 6.30 -11.29
CA VAL A 54 -2.50 7.61 -11.75
C VAL A 54 -1.33 8.57 -11.94
N MET A 55 -0.45 8.70 -10.95
CA MET A 55 0.74 9.56 -11.07
C MET A 55 1.60 9.15 -12.26
N SER A 56 1.85 7.85 -12.44
CA SER A 56 2.63 7.35 -13.57
C SER A 56 1.99 7.70 -14.91
N ALA A 57 0.67 7.57 -15.05
CA ALA A 57 -0.06 7.88 -16.28
C ALA A 57 0.02 9.37 -16.66
N PHE A 58 0.02 10.27 -15.68
CA PHE A 58 0.10 11.71 -15.93
C PHE A 58 1.54 12.25 -16.06
N PHE A 59 2.51 11.63 -15.38
CA PHE A 59 3.88 12.14 -15.29
C PHE A 59 4.87 11.41 -16.20
N ILE A 60 4.60 10.16 -16.59
CA ILE A 60 5.41 9.46 -17.59
C ILE A 60 5.07 10.06 -18.95
N LYS A 61 5.98 10.90 -19.43
CA LYS A 61 5.97 11.37 -20.81
C LYS A 61 6.42 10.22 -21.69
N GLU A 62 5.52 9.69 -22.51
CA GLU A 62 5.82 8.66 -23.52
C GLU A 62 7.05 9.08 -24.33
N THR A 63 8.16 8.38 -24.10
CA THR A 63 9.36 8.52 -24.91
C THR A 63 9.06 7.73 -26.17
N HIS A 64 8.71 8.42 -27.25
CA HIS A 64 8.43 7.84 -28.58
C HIS A 64 9.68 7.14 -29.16
N CYS A 65 10.16 6.09 -28.51
CA CYS A 65 11.28 5.28 -28.94
C CYS A 65 10.81 4.44 -30.13
N ILE A 66 11.14 4.90 -31.33
CA ILE A 66 11.01 4.13 -32.56
C ILE A 66 12.09 3.05 -32.62
N ALA A 67 11.69 1.82 -32.94
CA ALA A 67 12.62 0.70 -33.11
C ALA A 67 13.54 0.95 -34.32
N VAL A 68 14.85 1.06 -34.04
CA VAL A 68 15.89 1.42 -35.04
C VAL A 68 16.09 0.34 -36.10
N TRP A 69 15.66 -0.91 -35.85
CA TRP A 69 15.77 -2.05 -36.79
C TRP A 69 14.84 -1.96 -38.02
N ARG A 70 14.00 -0.92 -38.13
CA ARG A 70 13.13 -0.68 -39.30
C ARG A 70 13.68 0.44 -40.22
N LYS A 71 15.00 0.51 -40.41
CA LYS A 71 15.64 1.32 -41.46
C LYS A 71 16.54 0.46 -42.33
#